data_AF-A0A976ISB7-F1
#
_entry.id   AF-A0A976ISB7-F1
#
_cell.length_a   1.000
_cell.length_b   1.000
_cell.length_c   1.000
_cell.angle_alpha   90.00
_cell.angle_beta   90.00
_cell.angle_gamma   90.00
#
_symmetry.space_group_name_H-M   'P 1'
#
loop_
_entity.id
_entity.type
_entity.pdbx_description
1 polymer ?
#
loop_
_entity_poly.entity_id
_entity_poly.type
_entity_poly.pdbx_seq_one_letter_code
_entity_poly.pdbx_strand_id
1 'polypeptide(L)'
;MGINCHEFLEYVIQPTLKQLGVDSAKAAQLLLATACHQSEMGHHLQRSDGIGIYGITAEMHQDVWDNYLAMDCELASQIRGMASQHEFPKSPHSELVTNLLYATAIAWMIYRHKGIKLNDDTSADDLTNLWQRCFMDRPISFKERDEFTRCCAKFAPSGKKSIAA
;
A
#
# COMPACT_ATOMS: atom_id res chain seq x y z
N MET A 1 3.04 20.65 -1.11
CA MET A 1 3.23 19.91 -2.38
C MET A 1 3.35 18.44 -2.03
N GLY A 2 2.50 17.58 -2.61
CA GLY A 2 2.58 16.12 -2.44
C GLY A 2 3.53 15.46 -3.44
N ILE A 3 3.66 14.14 -3.37
CA ILE A 3 4.48 13.33 -4.27
C ILE A 3 3.73 13.12 -5.61
N ASN A 4 4.45 13.17 -6.73
CA ASN A 4 3.86 12.87 -8.03
C ASN A 4 3.43 11.38 -8.12
N CYS A 5 2.19 11.12 -8.53
CA CYS A 5 1.64 9.75 -8.60
C CYS A 5 2.42 8.83 -9.56
N HIS A 6 2.87 9.36 -10.70
CA HIS A 6 3.59 8.56 -11.70
C HIS A 6 4.98 8.18 -11.18
N GLU A 7 5.70 9.15 -10.62
CA GLU A 7 7.03 8.90 -10.04
C GLU A 7 6.95 7.97 -8.82
N PHE A 8 5.93 8.13 -7.97
CA PHE A 8 5.72 7.22 -6.84
C PHE A 8 5.44 5.79 -7.30
N LEU A 9 4.65 5.63 -8.36
CA LEU A 9 4.37 4.33 -8.95
C LEU A 9 5.64 3.69 -9.52
N GLU A 10 6.38 4.44 -10.34
CA GLU A 10 7.55 3.96 -11.09
C GLU A 10 8.78 3.71 -10.20
N TYR A 11 9.07 4.63 -9.27
CA TYR A 11 10.31 4.61 -8.49
C TYR A 11 10.17 4.03 -7.09
N VAL A 12 8.94 3.87 -6.58
CA VAL A 12 8.71 3.29 -5.25
C VAL A 12 7.85 2.03 -5.32
N ILE A 13 6.61 2.12 -5.82
CA ILE A 13 5.66 1.00 -5.74
C ILE A 13 6.13 -0.20 -6.56
N GLN A 14 6.40 -0.01 -7.85
CA GLN A 14 6.78 -1.11 -8.75
C GLN A 14 8.10 -1.79 -8.33
N PRO A 15 9.17 -1.06 -7.97
CA PRO A 15 10.40 -1.68 -7.47
C PRO A 15 10.20 -2.44 -6.16
N THR A 16 9.40 -1.91 -5.23
CA THR A 16 9.09 -2.59 -3.96
C THR A 16 8.36 -3.92 -4.21
N LEU A 17 7.31 -3.89 -5.04
CA LEU A 17 6.57 -5.10 -5.39
C LEU A 17 7.46 -6.14 -6.09
N LYS A 18 8.33 -5.70 -7.01
CA LYS A 18 9.30 -6.57 -7.68
C LYS A 18 10.27 -7.22 -6.69
N GLN A 19 10.78 -6.48 -5.71
CA GLN A 19 11.64 -7.05 -4.65
C GLN A 19 10.88 -8.12 -3.83
N LEU A 20 9.59 -7.92 -3.59
CA LEU A 20 8.72 -8.86 -2.89
C LEU A 20 8.23 -10.03 -3.77
N GLY A 21 8.71 -10.15 -5.01
CA GLY A 21 8.32 -11.21 -5.94
C GLY A 21 6.90 -11.06 -6.50
N VAL A 22 6.35 -9.85 -6.51
CA VAL A 22 4.98 -9.57 -6.95
C VAL A 22 5.01 -8.89 -8.31
N ASP A 23 4.53 -9.60 -9.34
CA ASP A 23 4.31 -9.06 -10.68
C ASP A 23 2.80 -8.88 -10.92
N SER A 24 2.24 -7.80 -10.38
CA SER A 24 0.81 -7.50 -10.52
C SER A 24 0.56 -6.00 -10.68
N ALA A 25 0.06 -5.62 -11.85
CA ALA A 25 -0.35 -4.24 -12.11
C ALA A 25 -1.50 -3.80 -11.20
N LYS A 26 -2.39 -4.72 -10.82
CA LYS A 26 -3.49 -4.47 -9.88
C LYS A 26 -3.00 -4.20 -8.46
N ALA A 27 -1.96 -4.90 -8.01
CA ALA A 27 -1.34 -4.61 -6.71
C ALA A 27 -0.76 -3.19 -6.70
N ALA A 28 -0.08 -2.80 -7.77
CA ALA A 28 0.49 -1.45 -7.90
C ALA A 28 -0.60 -0.37 -7.96
N GLN A 29 -1.67 -0.61 -8.71
CA GLN A 29 -2.87 0.24 -8.78
C GLN A 29 -3.52 0.42 -7.41
N LEU A 30 -3.71 -0.67 -6.66
CA LEU A 30 -4.31 -0.65 -5.32
C LEU A 30 -3.48 0.18 -4.34
N LEU A 31 -2.15 -0.03 -4.32
CA LEU A 31 -1.24 0.74 -3.46
C LEU A 31 -1.26 2.23 -3.82
N LEU A 32 -1.21 2.58 -5.10
CA LEU A 32 -1.25 3.97 -5.53
C LEU A 32 -2.58 4.65 -5.14
N ALA A 33 -3.71 3.98 -5.35
CA ALA A 33 -5.02 4.48 -4.93
C ALA A 33 -5.11 4.64 -3.41
N THR A 34 -4.52 3.72 -2.65
CA THR A 34 -4.42 3.79 -1.17
C THR A 34 -3.66 5.05 -0.75
N ALA A 35 -2.47 5.29 -1.32
CA ALA A 35 -1.66 6.48 -1.03
C ALA A 35 -2.38 7.78 -1.38
N CYS A 36 -3.07 7.82 -2.53
CA CYS A 36 -3.84 8.99 -2.96
C CYS A 36 -4.99 9.30 -1.99
N HIS A 37 -5.75 8.28 -1.59
CA HIS A 37 -6.92 8.48 -0.75
C HIS A 37 -6.55 8.81 0.71
N GLN A 38 -5.55 8.13 1.26
CA GLN A 38 -5.24 8.23 2.69
C GLN A 38 -4.55 9.55 3.05
N SER A 39 -3.60 10.00 2.23
CA SER A 39 -2.73 11.15 2.55
C SER A 39 -2.71 12.24 1.49
N GLU A 40 -3.53 12.14 0.44
CA GLU A 40 -3.44 13.01 -0.76
C GLU A 40 -2.02 13.02 -1.34
N MET A 41 -1.43 11.83 -1.47
CA MET A 41 -0.03 11.64 -1.88
C MET A 41 0.98 12.37 -0.99
N GLY A 42 0.78 12.30 0.33
CA GLY A 42 1.67 12.87 1.33
C GLY A 42 1.46 14.36 1.61
N HIS A 43 0.34 14.95 1.17
CA HIS A 43 -0.07 16.26 1.65
C HIS A 43 -0.40 16.25 3.16
N HIS A 44 -0.90 15.11 3.64
CA HIS A 44 -1.28 14.88 5.03
C HIS A 44 -0.71 13.56 5.55
N LEU A 45 0.56 13.58 5.98
CA LEU A 45 1.27 12.39 6.49
C LEU A 45 0.90 11.97 7.92
N GLN A 46 0.16 12.81 8.64
CA GLN A 46 -0.34 12.49 9.97
C GLN A 46 -1.80 12.94 10.05
N ARG A 47 -2.71 11.97 9.95
CA ARG A 47 -4.13 12.15 10.29
C ARG A 47 -4.36 11.56 11.69
N SER A 48 -5.55 11.74 12.26
CA SER A 48 -5.86 11.46 13.68
C SER A 48 -5.40 10.10 14.22
N ASP A 49 -5.22 9.11 13.34
CA ASP A 49 -4.90 7.71 13.64
C ASP A 49 -3.87 7.08 12.67
N GLY A 50 -3.86 7.51 11.40
CA GLY A 50 -2.98 6.97 10.35
C GLY A 50 -1.61 7.65 10.22
N ILE A 51 -0.56 6.84 10.04
CA ILE A 51 0.83 7.26 9.91
C ILE A 51 1.30 7.13 8.46
N GLY A 52 1.89 8.19 7.93
CA GLY A 52 2.59 8.21 6.66
C GLY A 52 1.69 8.21 5.43
N ILE A 53 2.28 7.90 4.28
CA ILE A 53 1.62 8.07 2.98
C ILE A 53 0.41 7.14 2.79
N TYR A 54 0.41 5.98 3.44
CA TYR A 54 -0.67 4.99 3.37
C TYR A 54 -1.67 5.10 4.54
N GLY A 55 -1.46 6.02 5.50
CA GLY A 55 -2.30 6.15 6.69
C GLY A 55 -2.38 4.86 7.51
N ILE A 56 -1.25 4.17 7.70
CA ILE A 56 -1.20 2.90 8.45
C ILE A 56 -1.23 3.23 9.95
N THR A 57 -2.14 2.63 10.72
CA THR A 57 -2.17 2.84 12.18
C THR A 57 -1.05 2.07 12.87
N ALA A 58 -0.75 2.45 14.13
CA ALA A 58 0.21 1.71 14.93
C ALA A 58 -0.23 0.25 15.16
N GLU A 59 -1.53 -0.01 15.38
CA GLU A 59 -2.02 -1.38 15.56
C GLU A 59 -1.87 -2.20 14.27
N MET A 60 -2.21 -1.63 13.10
CA MET A 60 -2.05 -2.33 11.83
C MET A 60 -0.59 -2.72 11.56
N HIS A 61 0.34 -1.83 11.90
CA HIS A 61 1.76 -2.09 11.77
C HIS A 61 2.22 -3.23 12.68
N GLN A 62 1.80 -3.23 13.95
CA GLN A 62 2.12 -4.28 14.91
C GLN A 62 1.50 -5.62 14.50
N ASP A 63 0.22 -5.62 14.10
CA ASP A 63 -0.51 -6.81 13.66
C ASP A 63 0.21 -7.53 12.51
N VAL A 64 0.71 -6.77 11.53
CA VAL A 64 1.52 -7.32 10.45
C VAL A 64 2.80 -7.99 10.96
N TRP A 65 3.52 -7.37 11.89
CA TRP A 65 4.75 -7.96 12.41
C TRP A 65 4.47 -9.20 13.25
N ASP A 66 3.56 -9.09 14.20
CA ASP A 66 3.34 -10.09 15.24
C ASP A 66 2.55 -11.30 14.72
N ASN A 67 1.59 -11.08 13.82
CA ASN A 67 0.65 -12.11 13.39
C ASN A 67 0.83 -12.57 11.92
N TYR A 68 1.60 -11.84 11.11
CA TYR A 68 1.87 -12.22 9.73
C TYR A 68 3.35 -12.51 9.46
N LEU A 69 4.22 -11.53 9.66
CA LEU A 69 5.65 -11.68 9.37
C LEU A 69 6.33 -12.66 10.33
N ALA A 70 5.92 -12.73 11.61
CA ALA A 70 6.43 -13.72 12.55
C ALA A 70 6.22 -15.18 12.10
N MET A 71 5.30 -15.43 11.17
CA MET A 71 5.01 -16.78 10.64
C MET A 71 5.92 -17.18 9.47
N ASP A 72 6.71 -16.25 8.92
CA ASP A 72 7.62 -16.47 7.80
C ASP A 72 8.93 -15.69 8.03
N CYS A 73 9.94 -16.38 8.56
CA CYS A 73 11.21 -15.76 8.93
C CYS A 73 11.95 -15.12 7.75
N GLU A 74 11.84 -15.68 6.55
CA GLU A 74 12.50 -15.15 5.35
C GLU A 74 11.82 -13.85 4.92
N LEU A 75 10.49 -13.83 4.88
CA LEU A 75 9.73 -12.62 4.58
C LEU A 75 9.93 -11.54 5.64
N ALA A 76 9.95 -11.90 6.93
CA ALA A 76 10.25 -10.97 8.02
C ALA A 76 11.64 -10.36 7.87
N SER A 77 12.65 -11.17 7.57
CA SER A 77 14.04 -10.72 7.33
C SER A 77 14.10 -9.77 6.14
N GLN A 78 13.43 -10.11 5.04
CA GLN A 78 13.36 -9.28 3.85
C GLN A 78 12.74 -7.91 4.13
N ILE A 79 11.57 -7.86 4.80
CA ILE A 79 10.89 -6.62 5.17
C ILE A 79 11.72 -5.82 6.17
N ARG A 80 12.34 -6.48 7.15
CA ARG A 80 13.22 -5.83 8.13
C ARG A 80 14.42 -5.16 7.46
N GLY A 81 14.96 -5.79 6.41
CA GLY A 81 16.07 -5.26 5.61
C GLY A 81 15.72 -4.00 4.82
N MET A 82 14.43 -3.71 4.60
CA MET A 82 13.96 -2.48 3.95
C MET A 82 13.87 -1.29 4.93
N ALA A 83 13.80 -1.54 6.23
CA ALA A 83 13.77 -0.51 7.27
C ALA A 83 15.18 -0.05 7.67
N SER A 84 15.32 1.12 8.30
CA SER A 84 16.59 1.55 8.87
C SER A 84 17.11 0.52 9.86
N GLN A 85 18.42 0.30 9.84
CA GLN A 85 19.06 -0.54 10.85
C GLN A 85 19.01 0.13 12.23
N HIS A 86 19.16 1.46 12.26
CA HIS A 86 19.39 2.22 13.49
C HIS A 86 18.12 2.78 14.12
N GLU A 87 17.18 3.25 13.30
CA GLU A 87 15.97 3.93 13.79
C GLU A 87 14.80 2.97 14.03
N PHE A 88 14.65 1.94 13.19
CA PHE A 88 13.59 0.95 13.35
C PHE A 88 13.50 0.33 14.77
N PRO A 89 14.60 -0.08 15.43
CA PRO A 89 14.52 -0.65 16.79
C PRO A 89 14.07 0.35 17.86
N LYS A 90 14.22 1.65 17.62
CA LYS A 90 13.89 2.72 18.58
C LYS A 90 12.48 3.27 18.35
N SER A 91 12.11 3.43 17.08
CA SER A 91 10.86 4.05 16.66
C SER A 91 10.36 3.38 15.36
N PRO A 92 9.87 2.14 15.43
CA PRO A 92 9.52 1.35 14.23
C PRO A 92 8.42 2.00 13.40
N HIS A 93 7.47 2.70 14.05
CA HIS A 93 6.38 3.39 13.36
C HIS A 93 6.83 4.62 12.56
N SER A 94 7.95 5.25 12.92
CA SER A 94 8.46 6.42 12.18
C SER A 94 8.79 6.10 10.72
N GLU A 95 9.18 4.86 10.46
CA GLU A 95 9.54 4.35 9.12
C GLU A 95 8.35 4.39 8.15
N LEU A 96 7.12 4.33 8.66
CA LEU A 96 5.91 4.47 7.84
C LEU A 96 5.79 5.86 7.21
N VAL A 97 6.42 6.88 7.83
CA VAL A 97 6.48 8.25 7.32
C VAL A 97 7.76 8.49 6.53
N THR A 98 8.91 8.08 7.07
CA THR A 98 10.23 8.51 6.58
C THR A 98 10.80 7.61 5.49
N ASN A 99 10.29 6.39 5.35
CA ASN A 99 10.84 5.38 4.45
C ASN A 99 9.74 4.83 3.54
N LEU A 100 9.63 5.42 2.35
CA LEU A 100 8.59 5.07 1.38
C LEU A 100 8.67 3.62 0.88
N LEU A 101 9.88 3.05 0.78
CA LEU A 101 10.09 1.64 0.43
C LEU A 101 9.46 0.75 1.50
N TYR A 102 9.83 0.97 2.76
CA TYR A 102 9.31 0.22 3.90
C TYR A 102 7.79 0.39 4.08
N ALA A 103 7.30 1.64 4.01
CA ALA A 103 5.88 1.93 4.12
C ALA A 103 5.05 1.22 3.04
N THR A 104 5.58 1.16 1.80
CA THR A 104 4.96 0.43 0.69
C THR A 104 4.96 -1.08 0.93
N ALA A 105 6.05 -1.61 1.47
CA ALA A 105 6.15 -3.03 1.79
C ALA A 105 5.13 -3.42 2.88
N ILE A 106 5.02 -2.65 3.97
CA ILE A 106 4.02 -2.88 5.02
C ILE A 106 2.60 -2.72 4.49
N ALA A 107 2.31 -1.70 3.68
CA ALA A 107 1.00 -1.54 3.04
C ALA A 107 0.61 -2.79 2.23
N TRP A 108 1.56 -3.37 1.50
CA TRP A 108 1.33 -4.62 0.79
C TRP A 108 1.18 -5.82 1.72
N MET A 109 1.93 -5.88 2.84
CA MET A 109 1.78 -6.96 3.83
C MET A 109 0.42 -6.93 4.53
N ILE A 110 -0.15 -5.74 4.79
CA ILE A 110 -1.53 -5.61 5.32
C ILE A 110 -2.52 -6.32 4.38
N TYR A 111 -2.40 -6.04 3.08
CA TYR A 111 -3.23 -6.65 2.05
C TYR A 111 -3.05 -8.17 1.97
N ARG A 112 -1.81 -8.66 2.02
CA ARG A 112 -1.52 -10.11 2.04
C ARG A 112 -2.02 -10.79 3.31
N HIS A 113 -1.86 -10.16 4.47
CA HIS A 113 -2.29 -10.69 5.76
C HIS A 113 -3.81 -10.94 5.77
N LYS A 114 -4.60 -10.07 5.15
CA LYS A 114 -6.06 -10.27 4.98
C LYS A 114 -6.44 -11.19 3.81
N GLY A 115 -5.50 -11.95 3.26
CA GLY A 115 -5.75 -13.02 2.29
C GLY A 115 -6.27 -12.53 0.93
N ILE A 116 -5.76 -11.41 0.44
CA ILE A 116 -6.19 -10.84 -0.84
C ILE A 116 -5.86 -11.74 -2.03
N LYS A 117 -6.80 -11.79 -2.97
CA LYS A 117 -6.64 -12.41 -4.29
C LYS A 117 -6.88 -11.32 -5.33
N LEU A 118 -5.84 -11.01 -6.11
CA LEU A 118 -5.92 -10.08 -7.24
C LEU A 118 -5.76 -10.90 -8.53
N ASN A 119 -6.67 -10.67 -9.46
CA ASN A 119 -6.60 -11.20 -10.81
C ASN A 119 -6.59 -10.01 -11.78
N ASP A 120 -6.23 -10.24 -13.04
CA ASP A 120 -6.25 -9.17 -14.05
C ASP A 120 -7.65 -8.57 -14.25
N ASP A 121 -8.69 -9.37 -14.02
CA ASP A 121 -10.10 -8.96 -14.12
C ASP A 121 -10.64 -8.24 -12.86
N THR A 122 -9.83 -8.08 -11.80
CA THR A 122 -10.29 -7.40 -10.58
C THR A 122 -10.74 -5.97 -10.89
N SER A 123 -12.02 -5.69 -10.65
CA SER A 123 -12.65 -4.41 -10.97
C SER A 123 -12.27 -3.31 -9.99
N ALA A 124 -12.56 -2.05 -10.32
CA ALA A 124 -12.34 -0.94 -9.39
C ALA A 124 -13.15 -1.11 -8.09
N ASP A 125 -14.38 -1.62 -8.18
CA ASP A 125 -15.23 -1.90 -7.02
C ASP A 125 -14.65 -3.01 -6.13
N ASP A 126 -14.06 -4.05 -6.73
CA ASP A 126 -13.37 -5.10 -5.98
C ASP A 126 -12.17 -4.51 -5.22
N LEU A 127 -11.36 -3.67 -5.86
CA LEU A 127 -10.25 -2.98 -5.21
C LEU A 127 -10.74 -2.09 -4.05
N THR A 128 -11.85 -1.39 -4.22
CA THR A 128 -12.45 -0.58 -3.15
C THR A 128 -12.90 -1.45 -1.97
N ASN A 129 -13.55 -2.59 -2.23
CA ASN A 129 -13.94 -3.53 -1.17
C ASN A 129 -12.72 -4.05 -0.40
N LEU A 130 -11.63 -4.35 -1.12
CA LEU A 130 -10.38 -4.81 -0.52
C LEU A 130 -9.74 -3.73 0.35
N TRP A 131 -9.64 -2.50 -0.15
CA TRP A 131 -9.14 -1.36 0.63
C TRP A 131 -9.96 -1.14 1.89
N GLN A 132 -11.30 -1.06 1.78
CA GLN A 132 -12.17 -0.87 2.93
C GLN A 132 -11.95 -1.95 3.99
N ARG A 133 -11.90 -3.23 3.59
CA ARG A 133 -11.70 -4.35 4.52
C ARG A 133 -10.35 -4.31 5.23
N CYS A 134 -9.33 -3.73 4.60
CA CYS A 134 -7.96 -3.80 5.08
C CYS A 134 -7.52 -2.56 5.85
N PHE A 135 -8.04 -1.38 5.51
CA PHE A 135 -7.62 -0.11 6.09
C PHE A 135 -8.68 0.60 6.92
N MET A 136 -9.97 0.23 6.79
CA MET A 136 -11.05 0.87 7.52
C MET A 136 -11.59 -0.07 8.59
N ASP A 137 -11.59 0.41 9.84
CA ASP A 137 -12.24 -0.23 10.99
C ASP A 137 -13.71 0.20 11.14
N ARG A 138 -14.10 1.28 10.45
CA ARG A 138 -15.44 1.85 10.42
C ARG A 138 -16.16 1.64 9.09
N PRO A 139 -17.49 1.71 9.09
CA PRO A 139 -18.26 1.90 7.86
C PRO A 139 -17.80 3.20 7.16
N ILE A 140 -17.56 3.11 5.85
CA ILE A 140 -17.29 4.28 5.01
C ILE A 140 -18.59 4.81 4.40
N SER A 141 -18.63 6.11 4.12
CA SER A 141 -19.77 6.71 3.43
C SER A 141 -19.82 6.30 1.96
N PHE A 142 -21.00 6.40 1.33
CA PHE A 142 -21.14 6.18 -0.12
C PHE A 142 -20.19 7.10 -0.93
N LYS A 143 -20.04 8.35 -0.48
CA LYS A 143 -19.16 9.33 -1.11
C LYS A 143 -17.68 8.91 -1.05
N GLU A 144 -17.20 8.51 0.13
CA GLU A 144 -15.82 8.04 0.35
C GLU A 144 -15.51 6.79 -0.49
N ARG A 145 -16.48 5.86 -0.56
CA ARG A 145 -16.39 4.68 -1.42
C ARG A 145 -16.28 5.06 -2.90
N ASP A 146 -17.15 5.93 -3.39
CA ASP A 146 -17.13 6.41 -4.78
C ASP A 146 -15.84 7.16 -5.13
N GLU A 147 -15.32 7.97 -4.21
CA GLU A 147 -14.03 8.65 -4.35
C GLU A 147 -12.87 7.64 -4.54
N PHE A 148 -12.82 6.60 -3.70
CA PHE A 148 -11.81 5.55 -3.84
C PHE A 148 -11.98 4.74 -5.13
N THR A 149 -13.21 4.35 -5.49
CA THR A 149 -13.49 3.61 -6.74
C THR A 149 -13.06 4.41 -7.97
N ARG A 150 -13.34 5.72 -8.02
CA ARG A 150 -12.88 6.60 -9.10
C ARG A 150 -11.36 6.73 -9.14
N CYS A 151 -10.73 6.82 -7.97
CA CYS A 151 -9.28 6.84 -7.85
C CYS A 151 -8.66 5.57 -8.44
N CYS A 152 -9.20 4.40 -8.09
CA CYS A 152 -8.80 3.13 -8.69
C CYS A 152 -9.00 3.16 -10.21
N ALA A 153 -10.19 3.53 -10.70
CA ALA A 153 -10.48 3.57 -12.14
C ALA A 153 -9.52 4.47 -12.92
N LYS A 154 -9.14 5.62 -12.36
CA LYS A 154 -8.17 6.56 -12.96
C LYS A 154 -6.79 5.92 -13.15
N PHE A 155 -6.38 5.05 -12.23
CA PHE A 155 -5.07 4.39 -12.26
C PHE A 155 -5.13 2.95 -12.80
N ALA A 156 -6.22 2.58 -13.46
CA ALA A 156 -6.30 1.30 -14.13
C ALA A 156 -5.14 1.19 -15.15
N PRO A 157 -4.42 0.06 -15.18
CA PRO A 157 -3.37 -0.14 -16.16
C PRO A 157 -3.99 0.00 -17.55
N SER A 158 -3.53 1.00 -18.31
CA SER A 158 -3.91 1.14 -19.71
C SER A 158 -3.49 -0.14 -20.41
N GLY A 159 -4.46 -0.86 -20.99
CA GLY A 159 -4.22 -2.12 -21.68
C GLY A 159 -2.99 -1.97 -22.58
N LYS A 160 -2.03 -2.90 -22.43
CA LYS A 160 -0.80 -2.93 -23.21
C LYS A 160 -1.13 -2.56 -24.65
N LYS A 161 -0.64 -1.41 -25.14
CA LYS A 161 -0.40 -1.30 -26.58
C LYS A 161 0.62 -2.38 -26.87
N SER A 162 0.13 -3.51 -27.38
CA SER A 162 0.94 -4.48 -28.09
C SER A 162 1.65 -3.67 -29.18
N ILE A 163 2.92 -3.34 -28.96
CA ILE A 163 3.79 -2.88 -30.03
C ILE A 163 4.11 -4.16 -30.79
N ALA A 164 3.20 -4.49 -31.71
CA ALA A 164 3.42 -5.53 -32.69
C ALA A 164 4.35 -4.97 -33.78
N ALA A 165 5.42 -5.73 -34.04
CA ALA A 165 6.36 -5.67 -35.15
C ALA A 165 7.31 -4.47 -35.21
#